data_AF-A0A9P5AB51-F1
#
_entry.id   AF-A0A9P5AB51-F1
#
_cell.length_a   1.000
_cell.length_b   1.000
_cell.length_c   1.000
_cell.angle_alpha   90.00
_cell.angle_beta   90.00
_cell.angle_gamma   90.00
#
_symmetry.space_group_name_H-M   'P 1'
#
loop_
_entity.id
_entity.type
_entity.pdbx_description
1 polymer ?
#
loop_
_entity_poly.entity_id
_entity_poly.type
_entity_poly.pdbx_seq_one_letter_code
_entity_poly.pdbx_strand_id
1 'polypeptide(L)'
;MLENLETLALSLPGLESLPKGLPLQRLRRLRIGNAYLNRENLQTLISSTGNLEEFVYREIEKAHQSTRTALVTCQEIFEMLVPMKDTLKKVVMKVHRSERPPTASTQLVNLEELRMTPGVLCDIPRLSLDDRILDKNELLHTFQPNIRTLCLDTGF
;
A
#
# COMPACT_ATOMS: atom_id res chain seq x y z
N MET A 1 -25.08 9.77 9.33
CA MET A 1 -24.04 8.76 9.64
C MET A 1 -23.92 7.81 8.45
N LEU A 2 -22.72 7.45 8.01
CA LEU A 2 -22.48 6.63 6.80
C LEU A 2 -22.30 5.13 7.15
N GLU A 3 -23.22 4.56 7.93
CA GLU A 3 -23.09 3.21 8.51
C GLU A 3 -23.00 2.07 7.51
N ASN A 4 -23.50 2.28 6.29
CA ASN A 4 -23.51 1.29 5.20
C ASN A 4 -22.42 1.55 4.16
N LEU A 5 -21.46 2.43 4.44
CA LEU A 5 -20.42 2.77 3.48
C LEU A 5 -19.46 1.59 3.29
N GLU A 6 -19.49 0.99 2.11
CA GLU A 6 -18.57 -0.09 1.73
C GLU A 6 -17.33 0.40 0.96
N THR A 7 -17.42 1.59 0.37
CA THR A 7 -16.35 2.16 -0.48
C THR A 7 -16.08 3.60 -0.12
N LEU A 8 -14.82 3.91 0.14
CA LEU A 8 -14.34 5.26 0.41
C LEU A 8 -13.19 5.55 -0.53
N ALA A 9 -13.36 6.59 -1.35
CA ALA A 9 -12.33 7.09 -2.24
C ALA A 9 -12.00 8.54 -1.87
N LEU A 10 -10.74 8.80 -1.54
CA LEU A 10 -10.21 10.10 -1.21
C LEU A 10 -9.15 10.47 -2.26
N SER A 11 -9.23 11.67 -2.83
CA SER A 11 -8.22 12.21 -3.73
C SER A 11 -7.66 13.50 -3.15
N LEU A 12 -6.34 13.64 -3.09
CA LEU A 12 -5.66 14.77 -2.44
C LEU A 12 -6.11 14.99 -0.98
N PRO A 13 -6.16 13.96 -0.12
CA PRO A 13 -6.54 14.17 1.27
C PRO A 13 -5.46 14.95 2.01
N GLY A 14 -5.70 16.24 2.24
CA GLY A 14 -4.95 17.09 3.16
C GLY A 14 -5.58 17.01 4.56
N LEU A 15 -5.49 15.84 5.19
CA LEU A 15 -6.04 15.64 6.52
C LEU A 15 -5.01 16.08 7.56
N GLU A 16 -5.25 17.21 8.22
CA GLU A 16 -4.40 17.69 9.32
C GLU A 16 -4.53 16.80 10.56
N SER A 17 -5.75 16.33 10.86
CA SER A 17 -6.02 15.30 11.86
C SER A 17 -7.31 14.55 11.52
N LEU A 18 -7.31 13.23 11.73
CA LEU A 18 -8.52 12.42 11.66
C LEU A 18 -9.13 12.27 13.07
N PRO A 19 -10.45 12.43 13.23
CA PRO A 19 -11.09 12.16 14.51
C PRO A 19 -10.93 10.67 14.87
N LYS A 20 -10.70 10.40 16.16
CA LYS A 20 -10.65 9.03 16.67
C LYS A 20 -12.02 8.37 16.50
N GLY A 21 -12.06 7.17 15.91
CA GLY A 21 -13.28 6.38 15.77
C GLY A 21 -14.16 6.78 14.58
N LEU A 22 -13.59 6.80 13.37
CA LEU A 22 -14.41 6.93 12.16
C LEU A 22 -15.33 5.70 12.03
N PRO A 23 -16.63 5.87 11.73
CA PRO A 23 -17.58 4.76 11.61
C PRO A 23 -17.42 4.02 10.26
N LEU A 24 -16.23 3.51 9.97
CA LEU A 24 -15.86 2.84 8.70
C LEU A 24 -15.77 1.32 8.85
N GLN A 25 -16.42 0.75 9.87
CA GLN A 25 -16.35 -0.69 10.17
C GLN A 25 -16.93 -1.59 9.07
N ARG A 26 -17.86 -1.08 8.25
CA ARG A 26 -18.41 -1.80 7.09
C ARG A 26 -17.62 -1.58 5.80
N LEU A 27 -16.56 -0.78 5.85
CA LEU A 27 -15.76 -0.47 4.67
C LEU A 27 -15.05 -1.72 4.16
N ARG A 28 -15.22 -2.01 2.87
CA ARG A 28 -14.57 -3.10 2.15
C ARG A 28 -13.48 -2.60 1.20
N ARG A 29 -13.61 -1.36 0.73
CA ARG A 29 -12.73 -0.77 -0.28
C ARG A 29 -12.28 0.61 0.18
N LEU A 30 -10.97 0.75 0.39
CA LEU A 30 -10.35 2.03 0.73
C LEU A 30 -9.41 2.45 -0.40
N ARG A 31 -9.67 3.62 -0.99
CA ARG A 31 -8.87 4.16 -2.09
C ARG A 31 -8.38 5.56 -1.73
N ILE A 32 -7.07 5.76 -1.78
CA ILE A 32 -6.40 7.00 -1.45
C ILE A 32 -5.52 7.37 -2.63
N GLY A 33 -5.94 8.38 -3.40
CA GLY A 33 -5.23 8.92 -4.55
C GLY A 33 -4.56 10.24 -4.21
N ASN A 34 -3.41 10.51 -4.83
CA ASN A 34 -2.66 11.75 -4.61
C ASN A 34 -2.43 12.04 -3.12
N ALA A 35 -2.06 11.01 -2.36
CA ALA A 35 -1.97 11.07 -0.91
C ALA A 35 -0.88 12.06 -0.46
N TYR A 36 -1.22 12.84 0.57
CA TYR A 36 -0.27 13.60 1.39
C TYR A 36 -0.54 13.30 2.87
N LEU A 37 -0.60 12.01 3.21
CA LEU A 37 -0.90 11.56 4.57
C LEU A 37 0.40 11.14 5.25
N ASN A 38 0.61 11.64 6.47
CA ASN A 38 1.64 11.09 7.34
C ASN A 38 1.24 9.66 7.79
N ARG A 39 2.22 8.93 8.33
CA ARG A 39 2.04 7.57 8.85
C ARG A 39 0.88 7.45 9.84
N GLU A 40 0.75 8.38 10.77
CA GLU A 40 -0.27 8.34 11.83
C GLU A 40 -1.70 8.48 11.28
N ASN A 41 -1.91 9.39 10.32
CA ASN A 41 -3.21 9.58 9.68
C ASN A 41 -3.57 8.39 8.81
N LEU A 42 -2.61 7.82 8.07
CA LEU A 42 -2.85 6.60 7.31
C LEU A 42 -3.20 5.42 8.22
N GLN A 43 -2.43 5.23 9.30
CA GLN A 43 -2.69 4.19 10.30
C GLN A 43 -4.07 4.36 10.93
N THR A 44 -4.43 5.58 11.33
CA THR A 44 -5.74 5.87 11.94
C THR A 44 -6.88 5.55 10.98
N LEU A 45 -6.72 5.90 9.69
CA LEU A 45 -7.72 5.60 8.68
C LEU A 45 -7.90 4.10 8.49
N ILE A 46 -6.80 3.35 8.31
CA ILE A 46 -6.82 1.89 8.15
C ILE A 46 -7.39 1.20 9.40
N SER A 47 -6.92 1.57 10.60
CA SER A 47 -7.41 1.02 11.87
C SER A 47 -8.87 1.37 12.18
N SER A 48 -9.43 2.39 11.55
CA SER A 48 -10.85 2.71 11.68
C SER A 48 -11.74 1.90 10.73
N THR A 49 -11.14 1.17 9.77
CA THR A 49 -11.86 0.24 8.90
C THR A 49 -12.03 -1.11 9.57
N GLY A 50 -13.01 -1.89 9.08
CA GLY A 50 -13.15 -3.30 9.46
C GLY A 50 -12.38 -4.20 8.49
N ASN A 51 -13.10 -5.16 7.94
CA ASN A 51 -12.56 -6.20 7.05
C ASN A 51 -12.42 -5.70 5.60
N LEU A 52 -11.33 -4.97 5.33
CA LEU A 52 -10.99 -4.54 3.98
C LEU A 52 -10.73 -5.72 3.06
N GLU A 53 -11.25 -5.61 1.83
CA GLU A 53 -11.02 -6.54 0.72
C GLU A 53 -10.13 -5.91 -0.35
N GLU A 54 -10.18 -4.59 -0.50
CA GLU A 54 -9.37 -3.82 -1.44
C GLU A 54 -8.74 -2.59 -0.76
N PHE A 55 -7.44 -2.41 -1.01
CA PHE A 55 -6.71 -1.22 -0.62
C PHE A 55 -5.95 -0.62 -1.82
N VAL A 56 -6.14 0.68 -2.03
CA VAL A 56 -5.43 1.45 -3.06
C VAL A 56 -4.76 2.67 -2.42
N TYR A 57 -3.46 2.80 -2.61
CA TYR A 57 -2.69 3.96 -2.14
C TYR A 57 -1.80 4.49 -3.26
N ARG A 58 -1.92 5.78 -3.59
CA ARG A 58 -1.12 6.43 -4.64
C ARG A 58 -0.59 7.76 -4.14
N GLU A 59 0.73 7.89 -4.11
CA GLU A 59 1.41 9.14 -3.81
C GLU A 59 1.35 10.12 -4.99
N ILE A 60 1.55 11.41 -4.70
CA ILE A 60 1.57 12.49 -5.70
C ILE A 60 2.85 12.40 -6.54
N GLU A 61 2.73 12.46 -7.87
CA GLU A 61 3.89 12.44 -8.80
C GLU A 61 4.74 13.73 -8.76
N LYS A 62 4.20 14.86 -8.31
CA LYS A 62 4.82 16.21 -8.40
C LYS A 62 5.98 16.50 -7.43
N ALA A 63 6.61 15.50 -6.81
CA ALA A 63 7.70 15.73 -5.84
C ALA A 63 9.08 16.02 -6.47
N HIS A 64 9.13 16.62 -7.66
CA HIS A 64 10.41 16.94 -8.31
C HIS A 64 11.13 18.19 -7.77
N GLN A 65 10.55 18.98 -6.85
CA GLN A 65 11.17 20.27 -6.48
C GLN A 65 11.08 20.71 -5.01
N SER A 66 10.70 19.86 -4.06
CA SER A 66 10.83 20.23 -2.66
C SER A 66 11.01 18.99 -1.80
N THR A 67 12.19 18.87 -1.18
CA THR A 67 12.47 18.16 0.08
C THR A 67 11.23 17.61 0.82
N ARG A 68 10.67 16.51 0.34
CA ARG A 68 9.53 15.83 0.96
C ARG A 68 9.94 14.38 1.16
N THR A 69 10.42 14.12 2.37
CA THR A 69 10.46 12.83 3.02
C THR A 69 9.28 11.98 2.55
N ALA A 70 9.55 10.78 2.01
CA ALA A 70 8.51 9.78 1.81
C ALA A 70 7.74 9.64 3.13
N LEU A 71 6.43 9.90 3.12
CA LEU A 71 5.66 10.01 4.36
C LEU A 71 5.38 8.65 4.99
N VAL A 72 5.32 7.59 4.17
CA VAL A 72 5.12 6.19 4.56
C VAL A 72 5.76 5.26 3.52
N THR A 73 6.51 4.26 3.95
CA THR A 73 7.12 3.24 3.07
C THR A 73 6.12 2.13 2.70
N CYS A 74 6.38 1.39 1.61
CA CYS A 74 5.60 0.20 1.26
C CYS A 74 5.54 -0.82 2.39
N GLN A 75 6.68 -1.07 3.05
CA GLN A 75 6.75 -2.00 4.17
C GLN A 75 5.83 -1.58 5.31
N GLU A 76 5.89 -0.30 5.72
CA GLU A 76 5.00 0.22 6.76
C GLU A 76 3.54 0.07 6.36
N ILE A 77 3.16 0.40 5.12
CA ILE A 77 1.77 0.21 4.64
C ILE A 77 1.34 -1.25 4.78
N PHE A 78 2.17 -2.21 4.37
CA PHE A 78 1.86 -3.62 4.53
C PHE A 78 1.72 -4.03 6.00
N GLU A 79 2.56 -3.52 6.89
CA GLU A 79 2.41 -3.74 8.34
C GLU A 79 1.06 -3.23 8.86
N MET A 80 0.59 -2.06 8.38
CA MET A 80 -0.74 -1.55 8.75
C MET A 80 -1.88 -2.44 8.25
N LEU A 81 -1.66 -3.18 7.17
CA LEU A 81 -2.66 -4.05 6.52
C LEU A 81 -2.69 -5.48 7.09
N VAL A 82 -1.67 -5.90 7.86
CA VAL A 82 -1.60 -7.23 8.48
C VAL A 82 -2.87 -7.60 9.27
N PRO A 83 -3.52 -6.70 10.02
CA PRO A 83 -4.78 -7.02 10.69
C PRO A 83 -5.90 -7.51 9.75
N MET A 84 -5.83 -7.18 8.46
CA MET A 84 -6.78 -7.59 7.42
C MET A 84 -6.28 -8.79 6.60
N LYS A 85 -5.26 -9.51 7.07
CA LYS A 85 -4.64 -10.65 6.35
C LYS A 85 -5.61 -11.70 5.82
N ASP A 86 -6.72 -11.92 6.52
CA ASP A 86 -7.72 -12.93 6.20
C ASP A 86 -8.82 -12.40 5.26
N THR A 87 -8.85 -11.10 4.96
CA THR A 87 -9.92 -10.50 4.14
C THR A 87 -9.40 -9.76 2.93
N LEU A 88 -8.17 -9.23 2.99
CA LEU A 88 -7.61 -8.39 1.95
C LEU A 88 -7.21 -9.23 0.72
N LYS A 89 -7.86 -8.96 -0.42
CA LYS A 89 -7.66 -9.68 -1.68
C LYS A 89 -6.87 -8.89 -2.70
N LYS A 90 -6.92 -7.56 -2.63
CA LYS A 90 -6.32 -6.67 -3.61
C LYS A 90 -5.59 -5.50 -2.98
N VAL A 91 -4.34 -5.30 -3.40
CA VAL A 91 -3.51 -4.15 -3.03
C VAL A 91 -2.95 -3.49 -4.29
N VAL A 92 -3.18 -2.19 -4.42
CA VAL A 92 -2.58 -1.36 -5.47
C VAL A 92 -1.80 -0.22 -4.81
N MET A 93 -0.50 -0.16 -5.03
CA MET A 93 0.36 0.87 -4.44
C MET A 93 1.20 1.58 -5.49
N LYS A 94 1.14 2.91 -5.50
CA LYS A 94 2.07 3.75 -6.24
C LYS A 94 2.81 4.63 -5.25
N VAL A 95 4.02 4.22 -4.88
CA VAL A 95 4.90 4.98 -3.99
C VAL A 95 6.25 5.21 -4.68
N HIS A 96 6.94 6.30 -4.32
CA HIS A 96 8.13 6.74 -5.03
C HIS A 96 9.41 5.99 -4.65
N ARG A 97 9.55 5.55 -3.39
CA ARG A 97 10.68 4.72 -2.90
C ARG A 97 10.27 3.89 -1.69
N SER A 98 10.93 2.76 -1.48
CA SER A 98 10.85 1.97 -0.25
C SER A 98 12.27 1.61 0.16
N GLU A 99 12.72 2.04 1.35
CA GLU A 99 14.09 1.80 1.85
C GLU A 99 14.41 0.31 2.11
N ARG A 100 13.37 -0.53 2.12
CA ARG A 100 13.45 -1.97 2.41
C ARG A 100 12.40 -2.75 1.63
N PRO A 101 12.62 -4.06 1.40
CA PRO A 101 11.67 -4.94 0.73
C PRO A 101 10.36 -5.05 1.52
N PRO A 102 9.19 -5.22 0.87
CA PRO A 102 7.88 -5.32 1.52
C PRO A 102 7.61 -6.71 2.11
N THR A 103 8.43 -7.14 3.07
CA THR A 103 8.33 -8.48 3.68
C THR A 103 7.05 -8.71 4.47
N ALA A 104 6.42 -7.66 5.01
CA ALA A 104 5.12 -7.79 5.71
C ALA A 104 4.00 -8.25 4.77
N SER A 105 4.17 -8.06 3.44
CA SER A 105 3.22 -8.56 2.46
C SER A 105 3.03 -10.06 2.54
N THR A 106 4.03 -10.85 2.99
CA THR A 106 3.93 -12.32 3.11
C THR A 106 2.92 -12.80 4.15
N GLN A 107 2.46 -11.89 5.03
CA GLN A 107 1.48 -12.22 6.06
C GLN A 107 0.02 -12.12 5.55
N LEU A 108 -0.22 -11.51 4.38
CA LEU A 108 -1.57 -11.25 3.87
C LEU A 108 -2.14 -12.47 3.11
N VAL A 109 -2.36 -13.58 3.80
CA VAL A 109 -2.57 -14.92 3.20
C VAL A 109 -3.63 -15.01 2.10
N ASN A 110 -4.62 -14.12 2.07
CA ASN A 110 -5.69 -14.10 1.06
C ASN A 110 -5.46 -13.08 -0.08
N LEU A 111 -4.28 -12.46 -0.17
CA LEU A 111 -3.95 -11.52 -1.21
C LEU A 111 -3.79 -12.24 -2.57
N GLU A 112 -4.69 -11.94 -3.50
CA GLU A 112 -4.71 -12.52 -4.84
C GLU A 112 -4.13 -11.56 -5.89
N GLU A 113 -4.32 -10.25 -5.71
CA GLU A 113 -3.87 -9.22 -6.64
C GLU A 113 -2.95 -8.21 -5.96
N LEU A 114 -1.72 -8.11 -6.46
CA LEU A 114 -0.76 -7.10 -6.05
C LEU A 114 -0.28 -6.30 -7.26
N ARG A 115 -0.47 -4.98 -7.22
CA ARG A 115 0.09 -4.05 -8.19
C ARG A 115 0.94 -2.99 -7.49
N MET A 116 2.20 -2.84 -7.88
CA MET A 116 3.11 -1.88 -7.27
C MET A 116 4.14 -1.27 -8.23
N THR A 117 4.66 -0.08 -7.89
CA THR A 117 5.79 0.52 -8.62
C THR A 117 7.03 -0.37 -8.45
N PRO A 118 7.79 -0.73 -9.51
CA PRO A 118 8.96 -1.59 -9.38
C PRO A 118 10.08 -0.98 -8.54
N GLY A 119 10.13 0.36 -8.43
CA GLY A 119 11.10 1.10 -7.63
C GLY A 119 11.13 0.75 -6.13
N VAL A 120 10.11 0.06 -5.63
CA VAL A 120 10.03 -0.41 -4.23
C VAL A 120 10.82 -1.70 -3.98
N LEU A 121 11.31 -2.32 -5.05
CA LEU A 121 12.10 -3.55 -5.00
C LEU A 121 13.61 -3.28 -5.02
N CYS A 122 14.04 -2.04 -5.26
CA CYS A 122 15.44 -1.66 -5.50
C CYS A 122 16.38 -1.88 -4.31
N ASP A 123 15.84 -1.96 -3.09
CA ASP A 123 16.63 -2.22 -1.88
C ASP A 123 16.70 -3.71 -1.50
N ILE A 124 16.20 -4.61 -2.35
CA ILE A 124 16.66 -6.00 -2.33
C ILE A 124 18.09 -5.96 -2.92
N PRO A 125 19.15 -6.31 -2.17
CA PRO A 125 20.55 -6.06 -2.54
C PRO A 125 21.02 -6.64 -3.89
N ARG A 126 20.18 -7.44 -4.56
CA ARG A 126 20.43 -8.09 -5.86
C ARG A 126 19.43 -7.68 -6.95
N LEU A 127 18.49 -6.77 -6.65
CA LEU A 127 17.52 -6.21 -7.60
C LEU A 127 17.89 -4.78 -8.02
N SER A 128 19.21 -4.51 -8.12
CA SER A 128 19.72 -3.27 -8.71
C SER A 128 19.05 -3.07 -10.08
N LEU A 129 18.32 -1.96 -10.25
CA LEU A 129 17.70 -1.61 -11.53
C LEU A 129 18.73 -1.35 -12.64
N ASP A 130 20.00 -1.11 -12.27
CA ASP A 130 21.09 -0.87 -13.21
C ASP A 130 21.49 -2.16 -13.96
N ASP A 131 21.29 -3.33 -13.35
CA ASP A 131 21.48 -4.63 -13.97
C ASP A 131 20.16 -5.40 -13.97
N ARG A 132 19.50 -5.46 -15.14
CA ARG A 132 18.14 -5.95 -15.40
C ARG A 132 17.88 -7.44 -15.09
N ILE A 133 18.33 -7.96 -13.96
CA ILE A 133 18.17 -9.36 -13.59
C ILE A 133 17.39 -9.41 -12.28
N LEU A 134 16.08 -9.51 -12.43
CA LEU A 134 15.17 -9.82 -11.35
C LEU A 134 15.32 -11.32 -11.03
N ASP A 135 15.98 -11.67 -9.92
CA ASP A 135 16.11 -13.08 -9.53
C ASP A 135 14.71 -13.63 -9.18
N LYS A 136 14.28 -14.65 -9.94
CA LYS A 136 12.99 -15.32 -9.77
C LYS A 136 12.81 -15.86 -8.34
N ASN A 137 13.87 -16.33 -7.70
CA ASN A 137 13.80 -16.89 -6.35
C ASN A 137 13.58 -15.79 -5.31
N GLU A 138 14.17 -14.61 -5.50
CA GLU A 138 13.97 -13.45 -4.61
C GLU A 138 12.52 -12.93 -4.66
N LEU A 139 11.88 -12.96 -5.83
CA LEU A 139 10.45 -12.66 -5.94
C LEU A 139 9.59 -13.65 -5.16
N LEU A 140 9.92 -14.94 -5.22
CA LEU A 140 9.19 -16.00 -4.51
C LEU A 140 9.38 -15.91 -2.99
N HIS A 141 10.49 -15.34 -2.53
CA HIS A 141 10.72 -15.06 -1.10
C HIS A 141 10.05 -13.76 -0.64
N THR A 142 9.88 -12.80 -1.54
CA THR A 142 9.26 -11.50 -1.23
C THR A 142 7.74 -11.56 -1.25
N PHE A 143 7.18 -12.37 -2.14
CA PHE A 143 5.73 -12.47 -2.37
C PHE A 143 5.21 -13.86 -2.02
N GLN A 144 4.04 -13.85 -1.38
CA GLN A 144 3.35 -15.07 -0.93
C GLN A 144 2.72 -15.86 -2.09
N PRO A 145 2.57 -17.19 -1.93
CA PRO A 145 2.25 -18.09 -3.04
C PRO A 145 0.84 -17.92 -3.62
N ASN A 146 -0.08 -17.27 -2.90
CA ASN A 146 -1.48 -17.15 -3.30
C ASN A 146 -1.74 -16.00 -4.30
N ILE A 147 -0.71 -15.20 -4.62
CA ILE A 147 -0.83 -14.13 -5.61
C ILE A 147 -1.08 -14.72 -7.00
N ARG A 148 -2.25 -14.41 -7.56
CA ARG A 148 -2.66 -14.78 -8.92
C ARG A 148 -2.23 -13.73 -9.94
N THR A 149 -2.22 -12.46 -9.54
CA THR A 149 -1.83 -11.34 -10.38
C THR A 149 -0.78 -10.49 -9.66
N LEU A 150 0.44 -10.50 -10.19
CA LEU A 150 1.52 -9.59 -9.78
C LEU A 150 1.81 -8.63 -10.94
N CYS A 151 1.61 -7.34 -10.70
CA CYS A 151 1.91 -6.29 -11.69
C CYS A 151 2.93 -5.31 -11.12
N LEU A 152 4.11 -5.27 -11.74
CA LEU A 152 5.20 -4.36 -11.42
C LEU A 152 5.31 -3.36 -12.58
N ASP A 153 4.75 -2.16 -12.42
CA ASP A 153 4.62 -1.19 -13.50
C ASP A 153 4.82 0.24 -12.98
N THR A 154 5.31 1.12 -13.84
CA THR A 154 5.52 2.54 -13.54
C THR A 154 4.30 3.43 -13.87
N GLY A 155 3.35 2.92 -14.65
CA GLY A 155 2.37 3.75 -15.38
C GLY A 155 0.91 3.74 -14.94
N PHE A 156 0.57 3.50 -13.66
CA PHE A 156 -0.85 3.34 -13.24
C PHE A 156 -1.43 4.32 -12.24
#